data_AF-A0A7V9I8W3-F1
#
_entry.id   AF-A0A7V9I8W3-F1
#
_cell.length_a   1.000
_cell.length_b   1.000
_cell.length_c   1.000
_cell.angle_alpha   90.00
_cell.angle_beta   90.00
_cell.angle_gamma   90.00
#
_symmetry.space_group_name_H-M   'P 1'
#
loop_
_entity.id
_entity.type
_entity.pdbx_description
1 polymer ?
#
loop_
_entity_poly.entity_id
_entity_poly.type
_entity_poly.pdbx_seq_one_letter_code
_entity_poly.pdbx_strand_id
1 'polypeptide(L)'
;MPSVNRLAAALWAESLKARRSRMPWLTALGFSLAPLVGGLFMMILKDPEWARRFGLVSTKAQLAAGSADWPTYFGLLTQAVAVGGFVLFGLIAIWVFGREYGDRTVTDLLALPAS
;
A
#
# COMPACT_ATOMS: atom_id res chain seq x y z
N MET A 1 25.25 9.80 -29.59
CA MET A 1 24.15 8.95 -29.07
C MET A 1 22.97 9.85 -28.78
N PRO A 2 21.79 9.59 -29.37
CA PRO A 2 20.70 10.55 -29.39
C PRO A 2 20.17 10.78 -27.97
N SER A 3 19.71 12.00 -27.71
CA SER A 3 19.13 12.47 -26.46
C SER A 3 17.87 11.69 -26.11
N VAL A 4 18.03 10.45 -25.61
CA VAL A 4 16.96 9.77 -24.89
C VAL A 4 16.61 10.68 -23.72
N ASN A 5 15.35 11.09 -23.67
CA ASN A 5 14.80 11.98 -22.67
C ASN A 5 15.27 11.50 -21.29
N ARG A 6 16.21 12.21 -20.64
CA ARG A 6 16.98 11.68 -19.48
C ARG A 6 16.05 11.22 -18.35
N LEU A 7 14.92 11.92 -18.19
CA LEU A 7 13.83 11.55 -17.29
C LEU A 7 13.22 10.18 -17.64
N ALA A 8 12.97 9.90 -18.92
CA ALA A 8 12.45 8.61 -19.35
C ALA A 8 13.46 7.48 -19.12
N ALA A 9 14.75 7.73 -19.31
CA ALA A 9 15.80 6.75 -19.01
C ALA A 9 15.90 6.46 -17.49
N ALA A 10 15.83 7.50 -16.66
CA ALA A 10 15.81 7.36 -15.20
C ALA A 10 14.57 6.60 -14.72
N LEU A 11 13.38 6.97 -15.20
CA LEU A 11 12.12 6.28 -14.89
C LEU A 11 12.14 4.82 -15.36
N TRP A 12 12.74 4.53 -16.51
CA TRP A 12 12.88 3.17 -17.01
C TRP A 12 13.79 2.31 -16.12
N ALA A 13 14.94 2.85 -15.70
CA ALA A 13 15.86 2.18 -14.80
C ALA A 13 15.21 1.88 -13.44
N GLU A 14 14.51 2.87 -12.86
CA GLU A 14 13.78 2.69 -11.60
C GLU A 14 12.61 1.71 -11.74
N SER A 15 11.90 1.71 -12.87
CA SER A 15 10.80 0.77 -13.12
C SER A 15 11.30 -0.68 -13.23
N LEU A 16 12.42 -0.90 -13.91
CA LEU A 16 13.04 -2.23 -14.01
C LEU A 16 13.54 -2.72 -12.65
N LYS A 17 14.09 -1.80 -11.83
CA LYS A 17 14.56 -2.06 -10.47
C LYS A 17 13.38 -2.42 -9.55
N ALA A 18 12.27 -1.68 -9.65
CA ALA A 18 11.03 -1.99 -8.94
C ALA A 18 10.51 -3.38 -9.31
N ARG A 19 10.41 -3.71 -10.60
CA ARG A 19 9.92 -5.02 -11.08
C ARG A 19 10.74 -6.21 -10.60
N ARG A 20 12.05 -6.05 -10.40
CA ARG A 20 12.95 -7.10 -9.90
C ARG A 20 12.99 -7.19 -8.38
N SER A 21 12.45 -6.19 -7.68
CA SER A 21 12.40 -6.11 -6.21
C SER A 21 11.17 -6.84 -5.66
N ARG A 22 11.29 -7.34 -4.42
CA ARG A 22 10.15 -7.87 -3.66
C ARG A 22 9.26 -6.76 -3.07
N MET A 23 9.73 -5.51 -3.08
CA MET A 23 9.04 -4.39 -2.42
C MET A 23 7.66 -4.07 -3.04
N PRO A 24 7.47 -4.04 -4.37
CA PRO A 24 6.15 -3.85 -4.96
C PRO A 24 5.15 -4.95 -4.60
N TRP A 25 5.63 -6.18 -4.38
CA TRP A 25 4.79 -7.27 -3.91
C TRP A 25 4.39 -7.10 -2.45
N LEU A 26 5.29 -6.62 -1.59
CA LEU A 26 4.99 -6.31 -0.20
C LEU A 26 4.00 -5.14 -0.08
N THR A 27 4.13 -4.11 -0.90
CA THR A 27 3.19 -2.98 -0.90
C THR A 27 1.83 -3.38 -1.46
N ALA A 28 1.78 -4.19 -2.52
CA ALA A 28 0.54 -4.76 -3.03
C ALA A 28 -0.15 -5.65 -1.98
N LEU A 29 0.61 -6.45 -1.23
CA LEU A 29 0.09 -7.27 -0.14
C LEU A 29 -0.42 -6.41 1.02
N GLY A 30 0.28 -5.32 1.34
CA GLY A 30 -0.18 -4.32 2.32
C GLY A 30 -1.50 -3.66 1.91
N PHE A 31 -1.64 -3.27 0.63
CA PHE A 31 -2.87 -2.70 0.11
C PHE A 31 -4.02 -3.72 0.03
N SER A 32 -3.74 -5.00 -0.24
CA SER A 32 -4.78 -6.04 -0.34
C SER A 32 -5.36 -6.47 1.01
N LEU A 33 -4.63 -6.27 2.12
CA LEU A 33 -5.13 -6.54 3.46
C LEU A 33 -6.39 -5.72 3.79
N ALA A 34 -6.46 -4.46 3.37
CA ALA A 34 -7.60 -3.59 3.64
C ALA A 34 -8.94 -4.12 3.06
N PRO A 35 -9.05 -4.45 1.76
CA PRO A 35 -10.27 -5.05 1.21
C PRO A 35 -10.54 -6.47 1.71
N LEU A 36 -9.51 -7.26 2.03
CA LEU A 36 -9.72 -8.60 2.61
C LEU A 36 -10.36 -8.50 4.00
N VAL A 37 -9.83 -7.65 4.88
CA VAL A 37 -10.37 -7.43 6.23
C VAL A 37 -11.75 -6.76 6.17
N GLY A 38 -11.92 -5.74 5.32
CA GLY A 38 -13.22 -5.09 5.12
C GLY A 38 -14.28 -6.05 4.58
N GLY A 39 -13.91 -6.93 3.64
CA GLY A 39 -14.79 -7.93 3.06
C GLY A 39 -15.18 -9.00 4.09
N LEU A 40 -14.23 -9.44 4.92
CA LEU A 40 -14.49 -10.34 6.03
C LEU A 40 -15.50 -9.74 7.02
N PHE A 41 -15.34 -8.46 7.38
CA PHE A 41 -16.30 -7.77 8.23
C PHE A 41 -17.71 -7.74 7.62
N MET A 42 -17.83 -7.47 6.33
CA MET A 42 -19.13 -7.48 5.62
C MET A 42 -19.78 -8.87 5.60
N MET A 43 -19.00 -9.94 5.40
CA MET A 43 -19.51 -11.31 5.47
C MET A 43 -20.01 -11.67 6.86
N ILE A 44 -19.27 -11.29 7.91
CA ILE A 44 -19.66 -11.55 9.32
C ILE A 44 -20.94 -10.78 9.68
N LEU A 45 -21.10 -9.54 9.19
CA LEU A 45 -22.27 -8.71 9.45
C LEU A 45 -23.53 -9.19 8.72
N LYS A 46 -23.38 -9.77 7.53
CA LYS A 46 -24.51 -10.23 6.72
C LYS A 46 -25.16 -11.50 7.26
N ASP A 47 -24.43 -12.30 8.05
CA ASP A 47 -24.87 -13.64 8.46
C ASP A 47 -24.92 -13.79 10.00
N PRO A 48 -26.12 -13.85 10.62
CA PRO A 48 -26.29 -13.81 12.08
C PRO A 48 -25.71 -15.03 12.82
N GLU A 49 -25.47 -16.17 12.16
CA GLU A 49 -24.77 -17.32 12.76
C GLU A 49 -23.28 -17.03 13.00
N TRP A 50 -22.64 -16.32 12.07
CA TRP A 50 -21.23 -15.92 12.19
C TRP A 50 -21.07 -14.83 13.24
N ALA A 51 -22.00 -13.88 13.31
CA ALA A 51 -22.02 -12.88 14.37
C ALA A 51 -22.05 -13.51 15.78
N ARG A 52 -22.81 -14.60 15.99
CA ARG A 52 -22.84 -15.31 17.28
C ARG A 52 -21.53 -16.02 17.63
N ARG A 53 -20.83 -16.59 16.64
CA ARG A 53 -19.53 -17.26 16.85
C ARG A 53 -18.39 -16.27 17.11
N PHE A 54 -18.45 -15.09 16.51
CA PHE A 54 -17.39 -14.09 16.58
C PHE A 54 -17.66 -12.97 17.60
N GLY A 55 -18.85 -12.93 18.22
CA GLY A 55 -19.20 -12.21 19.45
C GLY A 55 -18.61 -10.80 19.57
N LEU A 56 -17.47 -10.67 20.24
CA LEU A 56 -16.78 -9.38 20.42
C LEU A 56 -16.37 -8.71 19.10
N VAL A 57 -16.02 -9.49 18.08
CA VAL A 57 -15.65 -8.99 16.74
C VAL A 57 -16.89 -8.52 15.99
N SER A 58 -18.03 -9.20 16.13
CA SER A 58 -19.29 -8.77 15.50
C SER A 58 -19.83 -7.50 16.16
N THR A 59 -19.72 -7.35 17.48
CA THR A 59 -20.09 -6.10 18.18
C THR A 59 -19.22 -4.93 17.70
N LYS A 60 -17.92 -5.12 17.53
CA LYS A 60 -17.03 -4.08 16.95
C LYS A 60 -17.38 -3.77 15.50
N ALA A 61 -17.70 -4.77 14.70
CA ALA A 61 -18.14 -4.59 13.32
C ALA A 61 -19.45 -3.80 13.24
N GLN A 62 -20.40 -4.10 14.14
CA GLN A 62 -21.69 -3.42 14.20
C GLN A 62 -21.55 -1.96 14.64
N LEU A 63 -20.62 -1.67 15.56
CA LEU A 63 -20.29 -0.30 15.98
C LEU A 63 -19.50 0.48 14.91
N ALA A 64 -18.63 -0.19 14.15
CA ALA A 64 -17.77 0.45 13.15
C ALA A 64 -18.42 0.60 11.77
N ALA A 65 -19.31 -0.32 11.40
CA ALA A 65 -19.90 -0.42 10.06
C ALA A 65 -21.43 -0.20 10.07
N GLY A 66 -22.13 -0.50 11.17
CA GLY A 66 -23.59 -0.35 11.26
C GLY A 66 -24.35 -1.42 10.48
N SER A 67 -24.32 -1.34 9.14
CA SER A 67 -25.02 -2.25 8.20
C SER A 67 -24.09 -2.82 7.13
N ALA A 68 -24.42 -4.02 6.65
CA ALA A 68 -23.66 -4.72 5.61
C ALA A 68 -24.01 -4.23 4.19
N ASP A 69 -23.76 -2.96 3.93
CA ASP A 69 -24.07 -2.31 2.65
C ASP A 69 -22.81 -1.84 1.92
N TRP A 70 -22.92 -1.69 0.59
CA TRP A 70 -21.83 -1.20 -0.25
C TRP A 70 -21.25 0.17 0.17
N PRO A 71 -22.07 1.19 0.53
CA PRO A 71 -21.53 2.48 0.97
C PRO A 71 -20.66 2.35 2.23
N THR A 72 -21.10 1.54 3.20
CA THR A 72 -20.34 1.25 4.41
C THR A 72 -19.01 0.58 4.09
N TYR A 73 -19.01 -0.38 3.16
CA TYR A 73 -17.79 -1.05 2.73
C TYR A 73 -16.79 -0.07 2.10
N PHE A 74 -17.25 0.81 1.20
CA PHE A 74 -16.39 1.84 0.62
C PHE A 74 -15.91 2.87 1.67
N GLY A 75 -16.73 3.18 2.67
CA GLY A 75 -16.33 4.03 3.80
C GLY A 75 -15.18 3.42 4.61
N LEU A 76 -15.29 2.13 4.95
CA LEU A 76 -14.22 1.37 5.62
C LEU A 76 -12.93 1.33 4.79
N LEU A 77 -13.05 1.08 3.48
CA LEU A 77 -11.90 1.11 2.58
C LEU A 77 -11.23 2.48 2.53
N THR A 78 -12.03 3.55 2.49
CA THR A 78 -11.52 4.92 2.45
C THR A 78 -10.71 5.24 3.71
N GLN A 79 -11.20 4.84 4.89
CA GLN A 79 -10.47 5.02 6.14
C GLN A 79 -9.20 4.16 6.20
N ALA A 80 -9.28 2.90 5.76
CA ALA A 80 -8.13 2.01 5.70
C ALA A 80 -7.04 2.53 4.76
N VAL A 81 -7.42 3.08 3.60
CA VAL A 81 -6.49 3.75 2.68
C VAL A 81 -5.97 5.05 3.26
N ALA A 82 -6.80 5.84 3.96
CA ALA A 82 -6.35 7.07 4.58
C ALA A 82 -5.25 6.79 5.63
N VAL A 83 -5.46 5.82 6.53
CA VAL A 83 -4.49 5.50 7.59
C VAL A 83 -3.33 4.65 7.06
N GLY A 84 -3.64 3.53 6.40
CA GLY A 84 -2.63 2.59 5.89
C GLY A 84 -1.86 3.12 4.69
N GLY A 85 -2.48 3.97 3.87
CA GLY A 85 -1.86 4.57 2.70
C GLY A 85 -0.70 5.49 3.07
N PHE A 86 -0.77 6.27 4.16
CA PHE A 86 0.36 7.06 4.63
C PHE A 86 1.56 6.20 5.03
N VAL A 87 1.31 5.10 5.73
CA VAL A 87 2.36 4.17 6.16
C VAL A 87 3.02 3.50 4.96
N LEU A 88 2.21 2.99 4.03
CA LEU A 88 2.71 2.36 2.81
C LEU A 88 3.45 3.35 1.92
N PHE A 89 2.96 4.59 1.81
CA PHE A 89 3.64 5.66 1.10
C PHE A 89 5.02 5.96 1.71
N GLY A 90 5.10 6.10 3.03
CA GLY A 90 6.38 6.31 3.73
C GLY A 90 7.36 5.16 3.49
N LEU A 91 6.88 3.91 3.54
CA LEU A 91 7.69 2.73 3.27
C LEU A 91 8.19 2.67 1.82
N ILE A 92 7.35 3.07 0.85
CA ILE A 92 7.75 3.20 -0.55
C ILE A 92 8.80 4.30 -0.70
N ALA A 93 8.59 5.48 -0.11
CA ALA A 93 9.54 6.59 -0.19
C ALA A 93 10.90 6.22 0.43
N ILE A 94 10.90 5.59 1.61
CA ILE A 94 12.12 5.07 2.25
C ILE A 94 12.80 4.03 1.37
N TRP A 95 12.05 3.16 0.68
CA TRP A 95 12.66 2.17 -0.22
C TRP A 95 13.29 2.82 -1.45
N VAL A 96 12.59 3.76 -2.10
CA VAL A 96 13.09 4.46 -3.29
C VAL A 96 14.38 5.21 -2.96
N PHE A 97 14.37 6.06 -1.93
CA PHE A 97 15.51 6.89 -1.60
C PHE A 97 16.55 6.19 -0.72
N GLY A 98 16.12 5.42 0.29
CA GLY A 98 17.01 4.75 1.25
C GLY A 98 17.85 3.63 0.63
N ARG A 99 17.42 3.06 -0.50
CA ARG A 99 18.23 2.09 -1.24
C ARG A 99 19.53 2.71 -1.75
N GLU A 100 19.51 3.95 -2.20
CA GLU A 100 20.70 4.64 -2.72
C GLU A 100 21.73 4.89 -1.61
N TYR A 101 21.27 5.16 -0.38
CA TYR A 101 22.12 5.27 0.80
C TYR A 101 22.74 3.92 1.20
N GLY A 102 21.99 2.82 1.09
CA GLY A 102 22.48 1.47 1.36
C GLY A 102 23.46 0.94 0.31
N ASP A 103 23.19 1.22 -0.98
CA ASP A 103 23.99 0.79 -2.12
C ASP A 103 25.26 1.66 -2.32
N ARG A 104 25.50 2.67 -1.46
CA ARG A 104 26.62 3.65 -1.49
C ARG A 104 26.75 4.47 -2.78
N THR A 105 25.71 4.51 -3.60
CA THR A 105 25.70 5.25 -4.87
C THR A 105 25.33 6.73 -4.71
N VAL A 106 24.93 7.15 -3.50
CA VAL A 106 24.63 8.57 -3.20
C VAL A 106 25.83 9.48 -3.46
N THR A 107 27.05 9.02 -3.15
CA THR A 107 28.26 9.80 -3.36
C THR A 107 28.58 9.97 -4.84
N ASP A 108 28.30 8.95 -5.67
CA ASP A 108 28.46 9.03 -7.12
C ASP A 108 27.44 9.99 -7.75
N LEU A 109 26.22 10.07 -7.21
CA LEU A 109 25.21 11.04 -7.65
C LEU A 109 25.59 12.48 -7.30
N LEU A 110 26.23 12.71 -6.14
CA LEU A 110 26.68 14.03 -5.70
C LEU A 110 28.02 14.46 -6.32
N ALA A 111 28.85 13.51 -6.77
CA ALA A 111 30.14 13.78 -7.41
C ALA A 111 30.00 14.16 -8.89
N LEU A 112 28.88 13.81 -9.53
CA LEU A 112 28.57 14.28 -10.88
C LEU A 112 28.12 15.76 -10.79
N PRO A 113 28.79 16.69 -11.49
CA PRO A 113 28.38 18.08 -11.50
C PRO A 113 26.95 18.15 -12.03
N ALA A 114 26.07 18.82 -11.28
CA ALA A 114 24.68 19.00 -11.64
C ALA A 114 24.60 19.61 -13.06
N SER A 115 23.97 18.88 -13.97
CA SER A 115 23.59 19.37 -15.30
C SER A 115 22.27 20.11 -15.26
#